data_AF-A0A9X1KTM2-F1
#
_entry.id   AF-A0A9X1KTM2-F1
#
_cell.length_a   1.000
_cell.length_b   1.000
_cell.length_c   1.000
_cell.angle_alpha   90.00
_cell.angle_beta   90.00
_cell.angle_gamma   90.00
#
_symmetry.space_group_name_H-M   'P 1'
#
loop_
_entity.id
_entity.type
_entity.pdbx_description
1 polymer ?
#
loop_
_entity_poly.entity_id
_entity_poly.type
_entity_poly.pdbx_seq_one_letter_code
_entity_poly.pdbx_strand_id
1 'polypeptide(L)'
;ISEDTEEKTWRPHPLVLSGSPTRRWHLIEFASSITQERGILTIATVLTSQNVRAEKKSGMEGDIREYMAKRGVQGLVRVISAPDSFEGAKRMVDYYGLGALVPNTIILGDSENLELREKYCDMIRYFYQLKRNVVIIHDNKEKHFGERKTIDVWWGGLKGNGGLMILLTYLLQSSVRWHDADVTIKMVVKDEKAIPGIGDNLSDIMRNIRIEAKTELIVSKGRDCRSGRFSCSRTNFRMIKRALPHSPPFAAQLFTCSVLPCFTNMPEYQSRKILDYAP
;
A
#
# COMPACT_ATOMS: atom_id res chain seq x y z
N ILE A 1 -18.81 -22.79 -13.19
CA ILE A 1 -19.04 -21.40 -12.74
C ILE A 1 -17.93 -20.59 -13.38
N SER A 2 -18.25 -19.80 -14.39
CA SER A 2 -17.29 -19.13 -15.28
C SER A 2 -16.39 -18.16 -14.51
N GLU A 3 -15.07 -18.35 -14.64
CA GLU A 3 -13.98 -17.53 -14.06
C GLU A 3 -13.80 -16.15 -14.72
N ASP A 4 -14.88 -15.55 -15.23
CA ASP A 4 -14.88 -14.20 -15.80
C ASP A 4 -15.56 -13.19 -14.85
N THR A 5 -15.26 -13.26 -13.56
CA THR A 5 -15.66 -12.20 -12.61
C THR A 5 -14.77 -10.96 -12.78
N GLU A 6 -15.17 -10.14 -13.75
CA GLU A 6 -15.13 -8.67 -13.76
C GLU A 6 -14.01 -8.00 -12.95
N GLU A 7 -12.96 -7.55 -13.65
CA GLU A 7 -11.96 -6.58 -13.15
C GLU A 7 -12.61 -5.29 -12.56
N LYS A 8 -13.89 -5.04 -12.87
CA LYS A 8 -14.70 -3.91 -12.37
C LYS A 8 -15.27 -4.13 -10.95
N THR A 9 -15.25 -5.35 -10.43
CA THR A 9 -15.88 -5.72 -9.16
C THR A 9 -14.86 -6.05 -8.05
N TRP A 10 -13.57 -5.91 -8.35
CA TRP A 10 -12.51 -6.17 -7.38
C TRP A 10 -12.65 -5.31 -6.11
N ARG A 11 -12.36 -5.93 -4.95
CA ARG A 11 -12.29 -5.27 -3.64
C ARG A 11 -11.05 -5.73 -2.88
N PRO A 12 -10.41 -4.83 -2.10
CA PRO A 12 -9.30 -5.22 -1.26
C PRO A 12 -9.81 -6.09 -0.09
N HIS A 13 -9.12 -7.20 0.17
CA HIS A 13 -9.20 -7.99 1.39
C HIS A 13 -7.86 -7.86 2.12
N PRO A 14 -7.67 -6.81 2.93
CA PRO A 14 -6.36 -6.53 3.50
C PRO A 14 -5.99 -7.48 4.63
N LEU A 15 -4.77 -8.01 4.56
CA LEU A 15 -4.04 -8.55 5.70
C LEU A 15 -3.00 -7.52 6.14
N VAL A 16 -3.24 -6.88 7.27
CA VAL A 16 -2.39 -5.83 7.84
C VAL A 16 -1.43 -6.44 8.83
N LEU A 17 -0.13 -6.42 8.51
CA LEU A 17 0.92 -6.91 9.41
C LEU A 17 1.40 -5.75 10.29
N SER A 18 0.56 -5.32 11.23
CA SER A 18 0.84 -4.15 12.08
C SER A 18 1.88 -4.42 13.17
N GLY A 19 2.05 -5.69 13.56
CA GLY A 19 2.79 -6.02 14.78
C GLY A 19 2.03 -5.48 16.00
N SER A 20 2.47 -4.34 16.57
CA SER A 20 1.76 -3.66 17.65
C SER A 20 0.77 -2.60 17.09
N PRO A 21 -0.56 -2.79 17.23
CA PRO A 21 -1.57 -1.85 16.73
C PRO A 21 -1.48 -0.44 17.31
N THR A 22 -0.99 -0.32 18.55
CA THR A 22 -0.82 0.98 19.23
C THR A 22 0.29 1.81 18.61
N ARG A 23 1.38 1.17 18.14
CA ARG A 23 2.52 1.87 17.52
C ARG A 23 2.35 2.12 16.03
N ARG A 24 1.54 1.31 15.35
CA ARG A 24 1.40 1.35 13.88
C ARG A 24 -0.05 1.54 13.43
N TRP A 25 -0.78 2.40 14.14
CA TRP A 25 -2.19 2.67 13.86
C TRP A 25 -2.43 3.13 12.41
N HIS A 26 -1.49 3.88 11.82
CA HIS A 26 -1.58 4.35 10.43
C HIS A 26 -1.81 3.23 9.42
N LEU A 27 -1.30 2.01 9.67
CA LEU A 27 -1.53 0.85 8.79
C LEU A 27 -3.00 0.40 8.83
N ILE A 28 -3.55 0.33 10.04
CA ILE A 28 -4.94 -0.08 10.29
C ILE A 28 -5.90 0.98 9.76
N GLU A 29 -5.59 2.25 10.01
CA GLU A 29 -6.36 3.39 9.51
C GLU A 29 -6.42 3.41 7.99
N PHE A 30 -5.28 3.24 7.30
CA PHE A 30 -5.27 3.17 5.85
C PHE A 30 -6.09 1.98 5.34
N ALA A 31 -5.89 0.80 5.92
CA ALA A 31 -6.62 -0.41 5.54
C ALA A 31 -8.14 -0.25 5.72
N SER A 32 -8.57 0.34 6.84
CA SER A 32 -9.98 0.66 7.12
C SER A 32 -10.55 1.68 6.12
N SER A 33 -9.75 2.66 5.70
CA SER A 33 -10.19 3.68 4.73
C SER A 33 -10.47 3.06 3.36
N ILE A 34 -9.64 2.10 2.91
CA ILE A 34 -9.83 1.45 1.61
C ILE A 34 -10.87 0.31 1.62
N THR A 35 -11.21 -0.25 2.79
CA THR A 35 -12.26 -1.28 2.90
C THR A 35 -13.65 -0.69 3.16
N GLN A 36 -13.72 0.52 3.73
CA GLN A 36 -14.97 1.26 3.98
C GLN A 36 -16.05 0.44 4.72
N GLU A 37 -15.63 -0.46 5.63
CA GLU A 37 -16.52 -1.39 6.34
C GLU A 37 -17.31 -2.38 5.45
N ARG A 38 -17.07 -2.38 4.14
CA ARG A 38 -17.78 -3.19 3.13
C ARG A 38 -16.98 -4.41 2.68
N GLY A 39 -15.95 -4.78 3.44
CA GLY A 39 -15.05 -5.88 3.10
C GLY A 39 -14.31 -6.41 4.34
N ILE A 40 -13.55 -7.47 4.14
CA ILE A 40 -12.83 -8.13 5.23
C ILE A 40 -11.50 -7.45 5.45
N LEU A 41 -11.35 -6.86 6.63
CA LEU A 41 -10.10 -6.35 7.16
C LEU A 41 -9.55 -7.32 8.20
N THR A 42 -8.34 -7.83 8.00
CA THR A 42 -7.65 -8.68 8.96
C THR A 42 -6.41 -7.99 9.50
N ILE A 43 -6.30 -7.87 10.81
CA ILE A 43 -5.11 -7.40 11.51
C ILE A 43 -4.37 -8.60 12.07
N ALA A 44 -3.08 -8.71 11.73
CA ALA A 44 -2.24 -9.81 12.12
C ALA A 44 -1.04 -9.35 12.94
N THR A 45 -0.79 -10.08 14.03
CA THR A 45 0.36 -9.89 14.92
C THR A 45 1.11 -11.20 15.06
N VAL A 46 2.42 -11.15 14.81
CA VAL A 46 3.32 -12.30 15.00
C VAL A 46 4.09 -12.12 16.31
N LEU A 47 4.00 -13.11 17.18
CA LEU A 47 4.77 -13.23 18.41
C LEU A 47 5.98 -14.12 18.15
N THR A 48 7.19 -13.64 18.47
CA THR A 48 8.44 -14.38 18.24
C THR A 48 8.76 -15.39 19.34
N SER A 49 7.89 -15.54 20.34
CA SER A 49 8.07 -16.49 21.43
C SER A 49 7.52 -17.87 21.07
N GLN A 50 8.32 -18.92 21.26
CA GLN A 50 7.97 -20.28 20.82
C GLN A 50 6.87 -20.96 21.65
N ASN A 51 6.61 -20.50 22.89
CA ASN A 51 5.66 -21.15 23.81
C ASN A 51 4.59 -20.19 24.35
N VAL A 52 3.83 -19.55 23.45
CA VAL A 52 2.69 -18.71 23.86
C VAL A 52 1.43 -19.58 23.98
N ARG A 53 0.90 -19.66 25.20
CA ARG A 53 -0.37 -20.36 25.51
C ARG A 53 -1.53 -19.80 24.69
N ALA A 54 -2.51 -20.64 24.37
CA ALA A 54 -3.67 -20.27 23.55
C ALA A 54 -4.49 -19.14 24.19
N GLU A 55 -4.65 -19.18 25.51
CA GLU A 55 -5.40 -18.17 26.28
C GLU A 55 -4.75 -16.79 26.16
N LYS A 56 -3.41 -16.74 26.17
CA LYS A 56 -2.67 -15.48 26.01
C LYS A 56 -2.87 -14.90 24.59
N LYS A 57 -2.87 -15.74 23.56
CA LYS A 57 -3.15 -15.29 22.18
C LYS A 57 -4.58 -14.75 22.06
N SER A 58 -5.56 -15.49 22.61
CA SER A 58 -6.97 -15.09 22.61
C SER A 58 -7.20 -13.78 23.36
N GLY A 59 -6.56 -13.60 24.54
CA GLY A 59 -6.59 -12.35 25.28
C GLY A 59 -6.05 -11.18 24.46
N MET A 60 -4.87 -11.33 23.84
CA MET A 60 -4.31 -10.29 22.97
C MET A 60 -5.19 -9.99 21.75
N GLU A 61 -5.82 -11.00 21.15
CA GLU A 61 -6.81 -10.77 20.09
C GLU A 61 -8.01 -9.96 20.59
N GLY A 62 -8.47 -10.23 21.81
CA GLY A 62 -9.51 -9.46 22.51
C GLY A 62 -9.12 -7.99 22.70
N ASP A 63 -7.96 -7.74 23.29
CA ASP A 63 -7.44 -6.40 23.58
C ASP A 63 -7.29 -5.56 22.29
N ILE A 64 -6.75 -6.16 21.23
CA ILE A 64 -6.59 -5.48 19.94
C ILE A 64 -7.95 -5.16 19.32
N ARG A 65 -8.91 -6.10 19.39
CA ARG A 65 -10.26 -5.89 18.87
C ARG A 65 -10.98 -4.77 19.61
N GLU A 66 -10.87 -4.73 20.93
CA GLU A 66 -11.41 -3.64 21.74
C GLU A 66 -10.77 -2.30 21.39
N TYR A 67 -9.43 -2.27 21.25
CA TYR A 67 -8.69 -1.07 20.85
C TYR A 67 -9.12 -0.54 19.48
N MET A 68 -9.36 -1.42 18.51
CA MET A 68 -9.89 -1.04 17.19
C MET A 68 -11.32 -0.52 17.27
N ALA A 69 -12.19 -1.22 18.02
CA ALA A 69 -13.59 -0.84 18.19
C ALA A 69 -13.74 0.56 18.81
N LYS A 70 -12.92 0.90 19.82
CA LYS A 70 -12.86 2.24 20.43
C LYS A 70 -12.53 3.36 19.43
N ARG A 71 -11.92 3.03 18.30
CA ARG A 71 -11.55 3.98 17.22
C ARG A 71 -12.46 3.85 15.99
N GLY A 72 -13.59 3.16 16.12
CA GLY A 72 -14.56 2.96 15.05
C GLY A 72 -14.01 2.12 13.90
N VAL A 73 -13.14 1.15 14.18
CA VAL A 73 -12.65 0.20 13.17
C VAL A 73 -13.09 -1.21 13.54
N GLN A 74 -13.80 -1.86 12.62
CA GLN A 74 -14.18 -3.26 12.74
C GLN A 74 -13.29 -4.14 11.84
N GLY A 75 -12.97 -5.34 12.32
CA GLY A 75 -12.12 -6.26 11.58
C GLY A 75 -11.82 -7.54 12.36
N LEU A 76 -11.26 -8.51 11.64
CA LEU A 76 -10.74 -9.74 12.22
C LEU A 76 -9.35 -9.46 12.80
N VAL A 77 -9.05 -10.10 13.94
CA VAL A 77 -7.74 -10.02 14.57
C VAL A 77 -7.20 -11.43 14.69
N ARG A 78 -5.94 -11.61 14.31
CA ARG A 78 -5.21 -12.87 14.49
C ARG A 78 -3.84 -12.67 15.09
N VAL A 79 -3.56 -13.47 16.13
CA VAL A 79 -2.26 -13.50 16.80
C VAL A 79 -1.66 -14.89 16.64
N ILE A 80 -0.52 -14.96 15.96
CA ILE A 80 0.21 -16.23 15.75
C ILE A 80 1.58 -16.20 16.43
N SER A 81 2.16 -17.38 16.62
CA SER A 81 3.56 -17.53 17.06
C SER A 81 4.40 -18.07 15.92
N ALA A 82 5.60 -17.53 15.75
CA ALA A 82 6.59 -18.02 14.79
C ALA A 82 8.01 -17.75 15.31
N PRO A 83 9.05 -18.43 14.79
CA PRO A 83 10.44 -18.16 15.14
C PRO A 83 10.87 -16.70 14.88
N ASP A 84 10.38 -16.11 13.80
CA ASP A 84 10.56 -14.69 13.51
C ASP A 84 9.32 -14.07 12.84
N SER A 85 9.28 -12.73 12.80
CA SER A 85 8.13 -11.98 12.26
C SER A 85 7.93 -12.17 10.76
N PHE A 86 9.00 -12.39 9.99
CA PHE A 86 8.94 -12.58 8.54
C PHE A 86 8.38 -13.96 8.21
N GLU A 87 8.83 -15.00 8.92
CA GLU A 87 8.28 -16.35 8.75
C GLU A 87 6.80 -16.40 9.16
N GLY A 88 6.43 -15.78 10.29
CA GLY A 88 5.03 -15.70 10.68
C GLY A 88 4.18 -14.95 9.65
N ALA A 89 4.70 -13.87 9.07
CA ALA A 89 4.01 -13.14 8.01
C ALA A 89 3.79 -14.00 6.76
N LYS A 90 4.78 -14.80 6.33
CA LYS A 90 4.63 -15.77 5.23
C LYS A 90 3.54 -16.81 5.54
N ARG A 91 3.58 -17.42 6.73
CA ARG A 91 2.55 -18.39 7.18
C ARG A 91 1.14 -17.80 7.16
N MET A 92 0.98 -16.53 7.53
CA MET A 92 -0.32 -15.87 7.43
C MET A 92 -0.75 -15.72 5.97
N VAL A 93 0.13 -15.39 5.04
CA VAL A 93 -0.25 -15.26 3.63
C VAL A 93 -0.59 -16.61 2.98
N ASP A 94 0.10 -17.69 3.41
CA ASP A 94 -0.11 -19.04 2.88
C ASP A 94 -1.42 -19.67 3.35
N TYR A 95 -1.70 -19.55 4.65
CA TYR A 95 -2.72 -20.38 5.30
C TYR A 95 -3.92 -19.59 5.80
N TYR A 96 -3.87 -18.26 5.85
CA TYR A 96 -5.00 -17.47 6.32
C TYR A 96 -6.04 -17.27 5.22
N GLY A 97 -7.29 -17.61 5.56
CA GLY A 97 -8.44 -17.46 4.69
C GLY A 97 -9.41 -18.63 4.86
N LEU A 98 -10.49 -18.61 4.09
CA LEU A 98 -11.47 -19.70 4.03
C LEU A 98 -12.00 -19.85 2.62
N GLY A 99 -11.70 -20.97 1.95
CA GLY A 99 -12.11 -21.19 0.56
C GLY A 99 -11.56 -20.12 -0.37
N ALA A 100 -12.44 -19.46 -1.15
CA ALA A 100 -12.05 -18.35 -2.03
C ALA A 100 -11.72 -17.05 -1.28
N LEU A 101 -12.03 -16.98 0.02
CA LEU A 101 -11.85 -15.80 0.84
C LEU A 101 -10.44 -15.78 1.44
N VAL A 102 -9.48 -15.37 0.62
CA VAL A 102 -8.07 -15.19 1.02
C VAL A 102 -7.67 -13.72 0.93
N PRO A 103 -6.70 -13.26 1.74
CA PRO A 103 -6.16 -11.92 1.59
C PRO A 103 -5.57 -11.73 0.20
N ASN A 104 -6.00 -10.68 -0.50
CA ASN A 104 -5.48 -10.32 -1.82
C ASN A 104 -4.54 -9.11 -1.75
N THR A 105 -4.52 -8.39 -0.62
CA THR A 105 -3.74 -7.18 -0.40
C THR A 105 -3.03 -7.29 0.95
N ILE A 106 -1.71 -7.25 0.94
CA ILE A 106 -0.87 -7.29 2.14
C ILE A 106 -0.41 -5.87 2.45
N ILE A 107 -0.69 -5.39 3.66
CA ILE A 107 -0.31 -4.04 4.09
C ILE A 107 0.81 -4.15 5.13
N LEU A 108 1.93 -3.49 4.83
CA LEU A 108 3.16 -3.51 5.61
C LEU A 108 3.58 -2.09 5.99
N GLY A 109 4.24 -1.94 7.14
CA GLY A 109 5.01 -0.74 7.42
C GLY A 109 6.40 -0.81 6.79
N ASP A 110 6.92 0.31 6.33
CA ASP A 110 8.31 0.39 5.86
C ASP A 110 9.31 0.08 6.99
N SER A 111 10.41 -0.58 6.64
CA SER A 111 11.47 -0.96 7.58
C SER A 111 12.75 -0.20 7.25
N GLU A 112 13.12 0.73 8.14
CA GLU A 112 14.39 1.46 8.06
C GLU A 112 15.58 0.66 8.61
N ASN A 113 15.32 -0.48 9.27
CA ASN A 113 16.37 -1.33 9.80
C ASN A 113 17.14 -2.02 8.65
N LEU A 114 18.44 -1.69 8.54
CA LEU A 114 19.33 -2.22 7.51
C LEU A 114 19.65 -3.70 7.69
N GLU A 115 19.73 -4.19 8.92
CA GLU A 115 20.07 -5.58 9.25
C GLU A 115 18.97 -6.55 8.82
N LEU A 116 17.72 -6.12 8.94
CA LEU A 116 16.54 -6.93 8.60
C LEU A 116 16.11 -6.76 7.14
N ARG A 117 16.83 -5.94 6.36
CA ARG A 117 16.43 -5.57 5.00
C ARG A 117 16.31 -6.78 4.08
N GLU A 118 17.28 -7.69 4.12
CA GLU A 118 17.29 -8.88 3.25
C GLU A 118 16.04 -9.73 3.50
N LYS A 119 15.77 -10.07 4.77
CA LYS A 119 14.55 -10.79 5.17
C LYS A 119 13.27 -10.07 4.77
N TYR A 120 13.23 -8.74 4.87
CA TYR A 120 12.09 -7.93 4.46
C TYR A 120 11.87 -7.98 2.93
N CYS A 121 12.94 -7.84 2.14
CA CYS A 121 12.90 -7.98 0.69
C CYS A 121 12.44 -9.39 0.27
N ASP A 122 12.94 -10.43 0.92
CA ASP A 122 12.57 -11.82 0.62
C ASP A 122 11.11 -12.10 0.97
N MET A 123 10.62 -11.53 2.06
CA MET A 123 9.20 -11.58 2.41
C MET A 123 8.32 -10.89 1.35
N ILE A 124 8.72 -9.71 0.85
CA ILE A 124 7.98 -9.01 -0.22
C ILE A 124 8.00 -9.82 -1.52
N ARG A 125 9.15 -10.37 -1.91
CA ARG A 125 9.28 -11.26 -3.09
C ARG A 125 8.37 -12.47 -2.96
N TYR A 126 8.29 -13.05 -1.77
CA TYR A 126 7.40 -14.17 -1.49
C TYR A 126 5.93 -13.81 -1.70
N PHE A 127 5.46 -12.68 -1.15
CA PHE A 127 4.08 -12.21 -1.37
C PHE A 127 3.79 -11.93 -2.84
N TYR A 128 4.79 -11.42 -3.56
CA TYR A 128 4.70 -11.17 -4.99
C TYR A 128 4.51 -12.47 -5.80
N GLN A 129 5.30 -13.51 -5.49
CA GLN A 129 5.18 -14.83 -6.12
C GLN A 129 3.82 -15.48 -5.88
N LEU A 130 3.22 -15.22 -4.72
CA LEU A 130 1.85 -15.64 -4.38
C LEU A 130 0.76 -14.77 -5.02
N LYS A 131 1.10 -13.89 -5.97
CA LYS A 131 0.15 -13.04 -6.69
C LYS A 131 -0.68 -12.15 -5.76
N ARG A 132 -0.06 -11.64 -4.69
CA ARG A 132 -0.70 -10.70 -3.75
C ARG A 132 -0.31 -9.26 -4.08
N ASN A 133 -1.24 -8.34 -3.93
CA ASN A 133 -0.93 -6.91 -3.91
C ASN A 133 -0.18 -6.59 -2.62
N VAL A 134 0.89 -5.81 -2.70
CA VAL A 134 1.68 -5.41 -1.53
C VAL A 134 1.70 -3.89 -1.44
N VAL A 135 1.14 -3.38 -0.35
CA VAL A 135 1.13 -1.95 -0.03
C VAL A 135 2.06 -1.72 1.15
N ILE A 136 3.14 -1.00 0.92
CA ILE A 136 4.10 -0.61 1.96
C ILE A 136 3.79 0.84 2.33
N ILE A 137 3.56 1.11 3.61
CA ILE A 137 3.28 2.44 4.11
C ILE A 137 4.47 2.94 4.91
N HIS A 138 5.03 4.05 4.47
CA HIS A 138 6.05 4.80 5.16
C HIS A 138 5.39 5.98 5.89
N ASP A 139 5.28 5.84 7.21
CA ASP A 139 4.65 6.82 8.07
C ASP A 139 5.61 7.94 8.47
N ASN A 140 5.10 9.16 8.52
CA ASN A 140 5.79 10.25 9.17
C ASN A 140 5.29 10.34 10.61
N LYS A 141 6.14 9.94 11.56
CA LYS A 141 5.79 9.79 12.97
C LYS A 141 5.27 11.08 13.63
N GLU A 142 5.58 12.25 13.08
CA GLU A 142 5.12 13.53 13.62
C GLU A 142 3.73 13.93 13.10
N LYS A 143 3.48 13.69 11.81
CA LYS A 143 2.28 14.18 11.13
C LYS A 143 1.23 13.10 10.92
N HIS A 144 1.63 11.84 10.86
CA HIS A 144 0.82 10.75 10.32
C HIS A 144 0.12 11.22 9.03
N PHE A 145 -1.14 10.86 8.79
CA PHE A 145 -1.91 11.36 7.64
C PHE A 145 -2.35 12.83 7.73
N GLY A 146 -1.93 13.59 8.75
CA GLY A 146 -2.27 15.00 8.92
C GLY A 146 -3.78 15.26 8.93
N GLU A 147 -4.22 16.25 8.15
CA GLU A 147 -5.63 16.64 8.02
C GLU A 147 -6.39 15.84 6.96
N ARG A 148 -5.73 14.93 6.23
CA ARG A 148 -6.35 14.09 5.18
C ARG A 148 -6.99 14.88 4.04
N LYS A 149 -6.47 16.07 3.74
CA LYS A 149 -7.00 16.98 2.72
C LYS A 149 -6.37 16.85 1.35
N THR A 150 -5.19 16.21 1.24
CA THR A 150 -4.46 16.15 -0.03
C THR A 150 -3.88 14.76 -0.29
N ILE A 151 -4.16 14.23 -1.48
CA ILE A 151 -3.65 12.94 -1.97
C ILE A 151 -2.90 13.16 -3.28
N ASP A 152 -1.59 12.88 -3.29
CA ASP A 152 -0.78 12.88 -4.52
C ASP A 152 -0.55 11.46 -5.01
N VAL A 153 -0.85 11.20 -6.29
CA VAL A 153 -0.66 9.90 -6.93
C VAL A 153 0.40 10.03 -8.02
N TRP A 154 1.59 9.46 -7.80
CA TRP A 154 2.66 9.45 -8.80
C TRP A 154 2.44 8.32 -9.80
N TRP A 155 1.77 8.66 -10.90
CA TRP A 155 1.24 7.72 -11.86
C TRP A 155 2.11 7.65 -13.13
N GLY A 156 2.43 6.43 -13.55
CA GLY A 156 3.22 6.15 -14.75
C GLY A 156 2.39 5.57 -15.90
N GLY A 157 1.07 5.80 -15.91
CA GLY A 157 0.11 5.22 -16.85
C GLY A 157 -0.48 3.88 -16.38
N LEU A 158 -1.47 3.37 -17.14
CA LEU A 158 -2.27 2.18 -16.80
C LEU A 158 -1.49 0.86 -16.84
N LYS A 159 -0.32 0.81 -17.48
CA LYS A 159 0.47 -0.44 -17.61
C LYS A 159 0.91 -0.97 -16.24
N GLY A 160 0.80 -2.28 -16.06
CA GLY A 160 1.10 -2.96 -14.79
C GLY A 160 0.18 -2.40 -13.70
N ASN A 161 0.78 -1.84 -12.67
CA ASN A 161 0.04 -1.54 -11.46
C ASN A 161 -0.85 -0.26 -11.49
N GLY A 162 -0.87 0.45 -12.62
CA GLY A 162 -1.52 1.77 -12.72
C GLY A 162 -3.01 1.75 -12.35
N GLY A 163 -3.73 0.68 -12.70
CA GLY A 163 -5.15 0.53 -12.39
C GLY A 163 -5.43 0.43 -10.88
N LEU A 164 -4.64 -0.34 -10.13
CA LEU A 164 -4.82 -0.48 -8.67
C LEU A 164 -4.57 0.83 -7.94
N MET A 165 -3.60 1.65 -8.38
CA MET A 165 -3.37 2.95 -7.74
C MET A 165 -4.61 3.83 -7.82
N ILE A 166 -5.18 3.91 -9.03
CA ILE A 166 -6.37 4.71 -9.29
C ILE A 166 -7.56 4.17 -8.49
N LEU A 167 -7.72 2.85 -8.43
CA LEU A 167 -8.75 2.21 -7.62
C LEU A 167 -8.58 2.50 -6.13
N LEU A 168 -7.38 2.37 -5.58
CA LEU A 168 -7.10 2.69 -4.18
C LEU A 168 -7.34 4.16 -3.89
N THR A 169 -6.98 5.07 -4.81
CA THR A 169 -7.28 6.50 -4.69
C THR A 169 -8.78 6.76 -4.65
N TYR A 170 -9.56 6.13 -5.54
CA TYR A 170 -11.01 6.21 -5.51
C TYR A 170 -11.59 5.68 -4.20
N LEU A 171 -11.11 4.53 -3.70
CA LEU A 171 -11.54 3.97 -2.42
C LEU A 171 -11.18 4.87 -1.23
N LEU A 172 -10.03 5.55 -1.27
CA LEU A 172 -9.72 6.57 -0.27
C LEU A 172 -10.70 7.74 -0.37
N GLN A 173 -10.85 8.36 -1.54
CA GLN A 173 -11.71 9.53 -1.75
C GLN A 173 -13.19 9.25 -1.46
N SER A 174 -13.65 7.99 -1.57
CA SER A 174 -15.03 7.63 -1.18
C SER A 174 -15.17 7.25 0.30
N SER A 175 -14.09 7.25 1.07
CA SER A 175 -14.13 6.99 2.51
C SER A 175 -14.46 8.25 3.31
N VAL A 176 -15.16 8.08 4.44
CA VAL A 176 -15.55 9.18 5.34
C VAL A 176 -14.35 10.01 5.83
N ARG A 177 -13.15 9.42 5.91
CA ARG A 177 -11.97 10.12 6.41
C ARG A 177 -11.27 10.99 5.37
N TRP A 178 -11.53 10.76 4.09
CA TRP A 178 -10.81 11.37 2.98
C TRP A 178 -11.77 11.92 1.90
N HIS A 179 -13.07 12.06 2.19
CA HIS A 179 -14.04 12.48 1.18
C HIS A 179 -13.79 13.90 0.64
N ASP A 180 -13.26 14.78 1.48
CA ASP A 180 -12.88 16.15 1.10
C ASP A 180 -11.43 16.26 0.61
N ALA A 181 -10.77 15.13 0.32
CA ALA A 181 -9.38 15.16 -0.11
C ALA A 181 -9.27 15.62 -1.58
N ASP A 182 -8.49 16.68 -1.81
CA ASP A 182 -7.99 17.08 -3.13
C ASP A 182 -7.03 16.01 -3.66
N VAL A 183 -7.42 15.34 -4.75
CA VAL A 183 -6.57 14.35 -5.43
C VAL A 183 -5.79 15.03 -6.55
N THR A 184 -4.48 14.81 -6.60
CA THR A 184 -3.60 15.24 -7.70
C THR A 184 -2.85 14.05 -8.30
N ILE A 185 -3.09 13.78 -9.58
CA ILE A 185 -2.39 12.75 -10.36
C ILE A 185 -1.15 13.40 -10.98
N LYS A 186 0.04 12.96 -10.57
CA LYS A 186 1.34 13.48 -11.02
C LYS A 186 2.00 12.50 -11.97
N MET A 187 2.38 12.94 -13.16
CA MET A 187 3.08 12.12 -14.14
C MET A 187 4.36 12.80 -14.60
N VAL A 188 5.45 12.02 -14.68
CA VAL A 188 6.72 12.51 -15.23
C VAL A 188 6.78 12.22 -16.73
N VAL A 189 6.98 13.26 -17.53
CA VAL A 189 7.06 13.19 -18.99
C VAL A 189 8.49 13.49 -19.43
N LYS A 190 9.03 12.70 -20.37
CA LYS A 190 10.41 12.89 -20.88
C LYS A 190 10.51 14.00 -21.92
N ASP A 191 9.51 14.13 -22.77
CA ASP A 191 9.47 15.09 -23.88
C ASP A 191 8.32 16.07 -23.67
N GLU A 192 8.65 17.36 -23.60
CA GLU A 192 7.69 18.45 -23.46
C GLU A 192 6.70 18.50 -24.63
N LYS A 193 7.11 18.05 -25.82
CA LYS A 193 6.25 18.00 -27.01
C LYS A 193 5.13 16.97 -26.90
N ALA A 194 5.26 15.99 -26.00
CA ALA A 194 4.24 14.97 -25.75
C ALA A 194 3.17 15.40 -24.73
N ILE A 195 3.35 16.56 -24.07
CA ILE A 195 2.44 17.04 -23.01
C ILE A 195 0.99 17.18 -23.48
N PRO A 196 0.67 17.81 -24.63
CA PRO A 196 -0.72 18.01 -25.04
C PRO A 196 -1.47 16.68 -25.19
N GLY A 197 -0.90 15.73 -25.93
CA GLY A 197 -1.53 14.43 -26.16
C GLY A 197 -1.63 13.54 -24.91
N ILE A 198 -0.68 13.64 -23.98
CA ILE A 198 -0.75 12.93 -22.69
C ILE A 198 -1.83 13.55 -21.79
N GLY A 199 -1.95 14.89 -21.79
CA GLY A 199 -2.94 15.62 -21.02
C GLY A 199 -4.37 15.25 -21.42
N ASP A 200 -4.66 15.20 -22.72
CA ASP A 200 -5.99 14.85 -23.24
C ASP A 200 -6.37 13.41 -22.87
N ASN A 201 -5.47 12.45 -23.13
CA ASN A 201 -5.69 11.05 -22.79
C ASN A 201 -5.85 10.82 -21.28
N LEU A 202 -5.07 11.53 -20.44
CA LEU A 202 -5.19 11.45 -18.99
C LEU A 202 -6.55 11.98 -18.53
N SER A 203 -7.01 13.09 -19.10
CA SER A 203 -8.31 13.68 -18.79
C SER A 203 -9.46 12.75 -19.18
N ASP A 204 -9.35 12.04 -20.31
CA ASP A 204 -10.32 11.03 -20.72
C ASP A 204 -10.36 9.83 -19.76
N ILE A 205 -9.20 9.36 -19.32
CA ILE A 205 -9.11 8.28 -18.33
C ILE A 205 -9.74 8.71 -17.00
N MET A 206 -9.46 9.92 -16.51
CA MET A 206 -10.04 10.41 -15.26
C MET A 206 -11.56 10.59 -15.35
N ARG A 207 -12.06 11.13 -16.47
CA ARG A 207 -13.50 11.24 -16.74
C ARG A 207 -14.19 9.87 -16.73
N ASN A 208 -13.59 8.87 -17.35
CA ASN A 208 -14.15 7.52 -17.41
C ASN A 208 -14.17 6.82 -16.05
N ILE A 209 -13.18 7.07 -15.20
CA ILE A 209 -13.07 6.45 -13.87
C ILE A 209 -13.85 7.25 -12.81
N ARG A 210 -14.43 8.41 -13.17
CA ARG A 210 -15.24 9.28 -12.29
C ARG A 210 -14.50 9.72 -11.02
N ILE A 211 -13.19 9.95 -11.15
CA ILE A 211 -12.39 10.54 -10.08
C ILE A 211 -12.21 12.02 -10.40
N GLU A 212 -12.66 12.88 -9.51
CA GLU A 212 -12.28 14.30 -9.54
C GLU A 212 -10.84 14.43 -9.04
N ALA A 213 -9.91 14.52 -9.98
CA ALA A 213 -8.50 14.72 -9.70
C ALA A 213 -7.90 15.80 -10.61
N LYS A 214 -7.03 16.63 -10.02
CA LYS A 214 -6.16 17.55 -10.75
C LYS A 214 -5.03 16.76 -11.41
N THR A 215 -4.58 17.18 -12.59
CA THR A 215 -3.48 16.54 -13.32
C THR A 215 -2.27 17.45 -13.35
N GLU A 216 -1.10 16.93 -12.95
CA GLU A 216 0.17 17.67 -12.95
C GLU A 216 1.21 16.90 -13.77
N LEU A 217 1.62 17.47 -14.90
CA LEU A 217 2.63 16.90 -15.79
C LEU A 217 4.00 17.55 -15.51
N ILE A 218 4.98 16.75 -15.14
CA ILE A 218 6.32 17.20 -14.72
C ILE A 218 7.34 16.78 -15.77
N VAL A 219 8.02 17.74 -16.39
CA VAL A 219 9.04 17.46 -17.41
C VAL A 219 10.35 17.00 -16.76
N SER A 220 10.85 15.83 -17.15
CA SER A 220 12.17 15.34 -16.77
C SER A 220 13.24 16.08 -17.58
N LYS A 221 13.84 17.12 -16.98
CA LYS A 221 15.02 17.82 -17.51
C LYS A 221 16.30 16.98 -17.42
N GLY A 222 16.29 15.76 -17.95
CA GLY A 222 17.46 14.85 -17.93
C GLY A 222 17.83 14.28 -16.56
N ARG A 223 16.98 14.42 -15.54
CA ARG A 223 17.17 13.81 -14.20
C ARG A 223 16.42 12.48 -14.14
N ASP A 224 17.08 11.41 -13.67
CA ASP A 224 16.43 10.10 -13.51
C ASP A 224 15.21 10.24 -12.61
N CYS A 225 14.04 9.83 -13.12
CA CYS A 225 12.73 9.98 -12.47
C CYS A 225 12.68 9.34 -11.08
N ARG A 226 13.57 8.39 -10.80
CA ARG A 226 13.68 7.66 -9.53
C ARG A 226 14.42 8.42 -8.42
N SER A 227 15.23 9.42 -8.80
CA SER A 227 16.05 10.25 -7.91
C SER A 227 15.42 11.59 -7.53
N GLY A 228 14.25 11.88 -8.11
CA GLY A 228 13.68 13.21 -8.15
C GLY A 228 13.17 13.71 -6.79
N ARG A 229 13.99 14.51 -6.11
CA ARG A 229 13.53 15.56 -5.19
C ARG A 229 12.70 16.58 -5.99
N PHE A 230 11.45 16.22 -6.25
CA PHE A 230 10.44 17.16 -6.73
C PHE A 230 9.82 17.81 -5.50
N SER A 231 10.10 19.11 -5.32
CA SER A 231 9.42 19.97 -4.35
C SER A 231 7.91 19.87 -4.59
N CYS A 232 7.19 19.25 -3.66
CA CYS A 232 5.73 19.13 -3.66
C CYS A 232 5.19 19.65 -2.33
N SER A 233 4.65 20.87 -2.36
CA SER A 233 4.02 21.52 -1.22
C SER A 233 2.97 20.64 -0.53
N ARG A 234 3.08 20.53 0.81
CA ARG A 234 2.02 20.17 1.78
C ARG A 234 1.07 19.00 1.40
N THR A 235 1.61 17.85 1.01
CA THR A 235 0.80 16.64 0.76
C THR A 235 0.58 15.83 2.04
N ASN A 236 -0.65 15.38 2.30
CA ASN A 236 -0.99 14.49 3.41
C ASN A 236 -0.80 12.99 3.11
N PHE A 237 -0.89 12.58 1.84
CA PHE A 237 -0.63 11.20 1.44
C PHE A 237 -0.07 11.13 0.02
N ARG A 238 0.99 10.35 -0.18
CA ARG A 238 1.61 10.13 -1.48
C ARG A 238 1.60 8.66 -1.83
N MET A 239 1.12 8.30 -3.02
CA MET A 239 1.23 6.95 -3.58
C MET A 239 2.28 6.90 -4.70
N ILE A 240 3.26 6.01 -4.60
CA ILE A 240 4.36 5.87 -5.57
C ILE A 240 4.44 4.44 -6.08
N LYS A 241 4.46 4.29 -7.41
CA LYS A 241 4.72 3.02 -8.09
C LYS A 241 6.12 2.50 -7.82
N ARG A 242 6.21 1.24 -7.36
CA ARG A 242 7.46 0.46 -7.38
C ARG A 242 7.24 -0.79 -8.23
N ALA A 243 7.89 -0.86 -9.38
CA ALA A 243 7.92 -2.10 -10.17
C ALA A 243 9.13 -2.93 -9.75
N LEU A 244 8.94 -4.24 -9.57
CA LEU A 244 10.05 -5.20 -9.58
C LEU A 244 10.47 -5.40 -11.05
N PRO A 245 11.78 -5.40 -11.37
CA PRO A 245 12.24 -5.62 -12.72
C PRO A 245 11.99 -7.10 -13.04
N HIS A 246 11.41 -7.40 -14.20
CA HIS A 246 11.06 -8.75 -14.68
C HIS A 246 9.82 -9.41 -14.04
N SER A 247 8.65 -8.80 -14.22
CA SER A 247 7.38 -9.45 -13.89
C SER A 247 6.32 -9.31 -15.00
N PRO A 248 5.54 -10.38 -15.30
CA PRO A 248 4.45 -10.32 -16.26
C PRO A 248 3.30 -9.42 -15.76
N PRO A 249 2.53 -8.80 -16.66
CA PRO A 249 1.78 -7.57 -16.38
C PRO A 249 0.62 -7.64 -15.37
N PHE A 250 0.24 -8.81 -14.84
CA PHE A 250 -1.08 -8.96 -14.20
C PHE A 250 -1.18 -9.69 -12.86
N ALA A 251 -0.10 -10.04 -12.15
CA ALA A 251 -0.25 -10.94 -11.00
C ALA A 251 0.07 -10.37 -9.61
N ALA A 252 0.99 -9.42 -9.47
CA ALA A 252 1.26 -8.81 -8.18
C ALA A 252 1.74 -7.37 -8.35
N GLN A 253 1.35 -6.51 -7.43
CA GLN A 253 1.55 -5.07 -7.53
C GLN A 253 2.17 -4.52 -6.26
N LEU A 254 3.38 -3.94 -6.37
CA LEU A 254 4.09 -3.33 -5.26
C LEU A 254 3.93 -1.80 -5.32
N PHE A 255 3.57 -1.21 -4.18
CA PHE A 255 3.50 0.24 -4.01
C PHE A 255 4.06 0.68 -2.67
N THR A 256 4.69 1.85 -2.68
CA THR A 256 5.02 2.57 -1.46
C THR A 256 4.11 3.78 -1.34
N CYS A 257 3.39 3.84 -0.24
CA CYS A 257 2.64 4.99 0.20
C CYS A 257 3.45 5.74 1.25
N SER A 258 3.57 7.05 1.17
CA SER A 258 4.36 7.82 2.13
C SER A 258 3.67 9.11 2.54
N VAL A 259 3.94 9.56 3.77
CA VAL A 259 3.46 10.83 4.29
C VAL A 259 4.62 11.79 4.57
N LEU A 260 5.49 12.02 3.60
CA LEU A 260 6.68 12.85 3.82
C LEU A 260 6.43 14.34 3.54
N PRO A 261 6.98 15.26 4.35
CA PRO A 261 7.15 16.65 3.93
C PRO A 261 8.15 16.68 2.77
N CYS A 262 7.98 17.67 1.88
CA CYS A 262 9.03 18.17 1.00
C CYS A 262 10.43 17.97 1.59
N PHE A 263 11.29 17.24 0.89
CA PHE A 263 12.70 16.98 1.26
C PHE A 263 12.94 16.02 2.43
N THR A 264 12.79 14.73 2.18
CA THR A 264 13.72 13.76 2.77
C THR A 264 14.09 12.71 1.74
N ASN A 265 15.38 12.39 1.68
CA ASN A 265 15.88 11.25 0.93
C ASN A 265 15.21 9.99 1.50
N MET A 266 14.10 9.53 0.91
CA MET A 266 13.82 8.10 0.97
C MET A 266 15.03 7.41 0.34
N PRO A 267 15.67 6.43 0.99
CA PRO A 267 16.92 5.92 0.47
C PRO A 267 16.66 5.29 -0.90
N GLU A 268 17.14 5.93 -1.96
CA GLU A 268 17.30 5.33 -3.30
C GLU A 268 17.97 3.95 -3.20
N TYR A 269 18.70 3.72 -2.11
CA TYR A 269 19.39 2.50 -1.73
C TYR A 269 18.48 1.29 -1.42
N GLN A 270 17.27 1.47 -0.88
CA GLN A 270 16.30 0.37 -0.70
C GLN A 270 15.82 -0.14 -2.06
N SER A 271 15.53 0.78 -2.98
CA SER A 271 15.18 0.49 -4.37
C SER A 271 16.33 -0.17 -5.12
N ARG A 272 17.58 0.33 -5.00
CA ARG A 272 18.75 -0.27 -5.68
C ARG A 272 18.96 -1.73 -5.29
N LYS A 273 19.00 -2.11 -4.01
CA LYS A 273 19.21 -3.52 -3.63
C LYS A 273 18.03 -4.47 -3.89
N ILE A 274 16.79 -3.98 -3.96
CA ILE A 274 15.67 -4.80 -4.44
C ILE A 274 15.82 -5.07 -5.95
N LEU A 275 16.38 -4.11 -6.69
CA LEU A 275 16.64 -4.16 -8.14
C LEU A 275 17.95 -4.91 -8.51
N ASP A 276 19.00 -4.85 -7.68
CA ASP A 276 20.36 -5.32 -7.98
C ASP A 276 20.57 -6.83 -7.74
N TYR A 277 19.58 -7.52 -7.14
CA TYR A 277 19.63 -8.95 -6.82
C TYR A 277 18.54 -9.77 -7.54
N ALA A 278 18.02 -9.26 -8.66
CA ALA A 278 17.21 -10.06 -9.57
C ALA A 278 18.15 -10.81 -10.54
N PRO A 279 17.96 -12.13 -10.79
CA PRO A 279 18.63 -12.81 -11.88
C PRO A 279 18.21 -12.25 -13.25
#